data_AF-A0A957BCI5-F1
#
_entry.id   AF-A0A957BCI5-F1
#
_cell.length_a   1.000
_cell.length_b   1.000
_cell.length_c   1.000
_cell.angle_alpha   90.00
_cell.angle_beta   90.00
_cell.angle_gamma   90.00
#
_symmetry.space_group_name_H-M   'P 1'
#
loop_
_entity.id
_entity.type
_entity.pdbx_description
1 polymer ?
#
loop_
_entity_poly.entity_id
_entity_poly.type
_entity_poly.pdbx_seq_one_letter_code
_entity_poly.pdbx_strand_id
1 'polypeptide(L)'
;MEANPIVDGLRPRDDTPSKIYRVNQVDLELVYKQPFWRCTPLILALSSTKVFYTKPVRDFWLGLSKAGGLNLSIGIIGYSLPIYDSYVRQVMYDIVNNFLEFEPDWSFEDRHKSKLRILDYRTTPDEVSELKAHYRFIDWTKTECWLEGLTEEGADWILR
;
A
#
# COMPACT_ATOMS: atom_id res chain seq x y z
N MET A 1 -25.27 8.70 6.48
CA MET A 1 -23.96 8.08 6.22
C MET A 1 -23.93 6.75 6.96
N GLU A 2 -23.95 5.64 6.22
CA GLU A 2 -23.67 4.34 6.81
C GLU A 2 -22.15 4.18 6.96
N ALA A 3 -21.70 3.95 8.19
CA ALA A 3 -20.31 3.73 8.55
C ALA A 3 -20.15 2.30 9.05
N ASN A 4 -19.34 1.51 8.33
CA ASN A 4 -19.04 0.13 8.68
C ASN A 4 -17.62 0.04 9.23
N PRO A 5 -17.38 -0.65 10.34
CA PRO A 5 -16.03 -0.80 10.87
C PRO A 5 -15.14 -1.45 9.79
N ILE A 6 -13.88 -1.01 9.68
CA ILE A 6 -12.93 -1.60 8.71
C ILE A 6 -12.51 -3.03 9.10
N VAL A 7 -12.97 -3.48 10.25
CA VAL A 7 -12.51 -4.65 10.96
C VAL A 7 -13.70 -5.37 11.60
N ASP A 8 -13.75 -6.70 11.46
CA ASP A 8 -14.81 -7.55 12.01
C ASP A 8 -14.23 -8.58 13.02
N GLY A 9 -15.10 -9.24 13.78
CA GLY A 9 -14.81 -10.38 14.66
C GLY A 9 -14.56 -10.07 16.14
N LEU A 10 -14.30 -11.13 16.92
CA LEU A 10 -13.92 -11.05 18.34
C LEU A 10 -12.53 -10.43 18.49
N ARG A 11 -12.45 -9.27 19.17
CA ARG A 11 -11.19 -8.55 19.37
C ARG A 11 -11.02 -8.06 20.80
N PRO A 12 -9.79 -7.81 21.24
CA PRO A 12 -9.54 -7.15 22.51
C PRO A 12 -10.29 -5.82 22.60
N ARG A 13 -10.84 -5.47 23.77
CA ARG A 13 -11.59 -4.21 23.97
C ARG A 13 -10.78 -2.96 23.60
N ASP A 14 -9.46 -3.06 23.63
CA ASP A 14 -8.54 -1.96 23.34
C ASP A 14 -7.96 -2.00 21.91
N ASP A 15 -8.54 -2.81 21.01
CA ASP A 15 -8.08 -2.90 19.62
C ASP A 15 -8.32 -1.57 18.88
N THR A 16 -7.27 -0.77 18.73
CA THR A 16 -7.39 0.60 18.20
C THR A 16 -7.98 0.68 16.78
N PRO A 17 -7.69 -0.25 15.85
CA PRO A 17 -8.36 -0.35 14.55
C PRO A 17 -9.89 -0.51 14.60
N SER A 18 -10.46 -1.03 15.69
CA SER A 18 -11.93 -1.10 15.87
C SER A 18 -12.62 0.26 15.87
N LYS A 19 -11.85 1.33 16.08
CA LYS A 19 -12.33 2.71 16.06
C LYS A 19 -12.30 3.33 14.67
N ILE A 20 -11.83 2.60 13.66
CA ILE A 20 -11.74 3.07 12.27
C ILE A 20 -12.93 2.50 11.49
N TYR A 21 -13.62 3.37 10.75
CA TYR A 21 -14.82 3.02 9.99
C TYR A 21 -14.66 3.44 8.52
N ARG A 22 -15.11 2.56 7.61
CA ARG A 22 -15.33 2.85 6.21
C ARG A 22 -16.75 3.41 6.04
N VAL A 23 -16.85 4.55 5.39
CA VAL A 23 -18.14 5.13 5.00
C VAL A 23 -18.46 4.66 3.58
N ASN A 24 -19.52 3.87 3.42
CA ASN A 24 -19.84 3.23 2.13
C ASN A 24 -20.52 4.18 1.14
N GLN A 25 -21.30 5.13 1.66
CA GLN A 25 -21.96 6.15 0.86
C GLN A 25 -21.56 7.52 1.40
N VAL A 26 -20.56 8.09 0.75
CA VAL A 26 -20.16 9.46 0.99
C VAL A 26 -21.02 10.34 0.09
N ASP A 27 -22.02 10.99 0.68
CA ASP A 27 -22.64 12.14 0.01
C ASP A 27 -21.59 13.26 -0.02
N LEU A 28 -20.95 13.38 -1.18
CA LEU A 28 -19.88 14.34 -1.41
C LEU A 28 -20.37 15.77 -1.20
N GLU A 29 -21.62 16.08 -1.56
CA GLU A 29 -22.17 17.40 -1.29
C GLU A 29 -22.26 17.67 0.21
N LEU A 30 -22.67 16.67 0.99
CA LEU A 30 -22.76 16.77 2.44
C LEU A 30 -21.37 16.95 3.06
N VAL A 31 -20.33 16.30 2.53
CA VAL A 31 -18.94 16.46 2.96
C VAL A 31 -18.36 17.84 2.59
N TYR A 32 -18.61 18.31 1.37
CA TYR A 32 -18.09 19.60 0.91
C TYR A 32 -18.86 20.81 1.44
N LYS A 33 -20.13 20.64 1.85
CA LYS A 33 -20.96 21.70 2.47
C LYS A 33 -20.92 21.71 3.99
N GLN A 34 -20.35 20.68 4.65
CA GLN A 34 -20.12 20.74 6.09
C GLN A 34 -19.05 21.81 6.40
N PRO A 35 -19.18 22.53 7.53
CA PRO A 35 -18.07 23.32 8.04
C PRO A 35 -16.83 22.43 8.25
N PHE A 36 -15.63 22.96 7.98
CA PHE A 36 -14.37 22.21 7.99
C PHE A 36 -14.04 21.48 9.30
N TRP A 37 -14.76 21.75 10.39
CA TRP A 37 -14.65 21.08 11.69
C TRP A 37 -15.57 19.86 11.88
N ARG A 38 -16.49 19.57 10.94
CA ARG A 38 -17.45 18.44 11.01
C ARG A 38 -17.12 17.27 10.09
N CYS A 39 -16.43 17.53 9.00
CA CYS A 39 -15.71 16.50 8.28
C CYS A 39 -14.26 16.69 8.71
N THR A 40 -13.74 15.81 9.55
CA THR A 40 -12.32 15.80 9.83
C THR A 40 -11.68 14.89 8.78
N PRO A 41 -11.21 15.40 7.63
CA PRO A 41 -10.13 14.70 6.97
C PRO A 41 -9.04 14.52 8.02
N LEU A 42 -8.41 13.35 8.04
CA LEU A 42 -7.19 13.18 8.81
C LEU A 42 -6.12 14.08 8.17
N ILE A 43 -6.16 15.37 8.48
CA ILE A 43 -5.14 16.33 8.06
C ILE A 43 -3.97 16.12 9.00
N LEU A 44 -3.11 15.18 8.63
CA LEU A 44 -1.77 15.13 9.17
C LEU A 44 -1.04 16.35 8.62
N ALA A 45 -0.49 17.18 9.50
CA ALA A 45 0.38 18.27 9.05
C ALA A 45 1.52 17.69 8.20
N LEU A 46 1.86 18.37 7.11
CA LEU A 46 2.92 18.07 6.12
C LEU A 46 4.34 18.06 6.71
N SER A 47 4.55 17.36 7.82
CA SER A 47 5.87 17.04 8.33
C SER A 47 5.99 15.53 8.38
N SER A 48 7.01 15.00 7.72
CA SER A 48 7.40 13.59 7.68
C SER A 48 7.34 12.88 9.04
N THR A 49 7.49 13.61 10.14
CA THR A 49 7.56 13.10 11.51
C THR A 49 6.21 12.85 12.20
N LYS A 50 5.08 13.41 11.71
CA LYS A 50 3.82 13.47 12.48
C LYS A 50 2.87 12.27 12.34
N VAL A 51 3.13 11.39 11.38
CA VAL A 51 2.31 10.18 11.10
C VAL A 51 2.26 9.25 12.33
N PHE A 52 3.29 9.25 13.17
CA PHE A 52 3.41 8.35 14.35
C PHE A 52 2.86 8.90 15.66
N TYR A 53 2.30 10.12 15.68
CA TYR A 53 1.84 10.74 16.93
C TYR A 53 0.56 10.11 17.47
N THR A 54 -0.18 9.39 16.63
CA THR A 54 -1.32 8.60 17.08
C THR A 54 -0.91 7.13 17.15
N LYS A 55 -1.09 6.53 18.33
CA LYS A 55 -0.88 5.09 18.56
C LYS A 55 -1.47 4.20 17.44
N PRO A 56 -2.72 4.41 16.96
CA PRO A 56 -3.26 3.56 15.89
C PRO A 56 -2.43 3.57 14.60
N VAL A 57 -1.95 4.74 14.17
CA VAL A 57 -1.19 4.84 12.92
C VAL A 57 0.19 4.24 13.07
N ARG A 58 0.84 4.41 14.23
CA ARG A 58 2.11 3.75 14.54
C ARG A 58 1.98 2.23 14.58
N ASP A 59 0.96 1.72 15.27
CA ASP A 59 0.75 0.28 15.41
C ASP A 59 0.40 -0.35 14.04
N PHE A 60 -0.37 0.36 13.21
CA PHE A 60 -0.61 -0.01 11.81
C PHE A 60 0.70 -0.07 11.00
N TRP A 61 1.55 0.94 11.12
CA TRP A 61 2.85 1.00 10.42
C TRP A 61 3.80 -0.12 10.82
N LEU A 62 3.86 -0.44 12.11
CA LEU A 62 4.62 -1.58 12.64
C LEU A 62 4.04 -2.92 12.19
N GLY A 63 2.72 -3.01 11.98
CA GLY A 63 2.09 -4.17 11.37
C GLY A 63 2.48 -4.32 9.90
N LEU A 64 2.47 -3.21 9.15
CA LEU A 64 2.84 -3.19 7.73
C LEU A 64 4.29 -3.65 7.49
N SER A 65 5.24 -3.24 8.32
CA SER A 65 6.64 -3.68 8.16
C SER A 65 6.85 -5.19 8.35
N LYS A 66 5.87 -5.89 8.94
CA LYS A 66 5.88 -7.35 9.10
C LYS A 66 5.10 -8.08 8.01
N ALA A 67 4.43 -7.34 7.12
CA ALA A 67 3.68 -7.92 6.01
C ALA A 67 4.62 -8.39 4.89
N GLY A 68 4.06 -9.11 3.90
CA GLY A 68 4.75 -9.52 2.68
C GLY A 68 5.15 -10.99 2.64
N GLY A 69 5.57 -11.58 3.76
CA GLY A 69 6.08 -12.96 3.77
C GLY A 69 5.04 -14.00 3.34
N LEU A 70 3.86 -13.94 3.97
CA LEU A 70 2.74 -14.85 3.73
C LEU A 70 1.80 -14.41 2.59
N ASN A 71 2.26 -13.50 1.73
CA ASN A 71 1.52 -13.12 0.53
C ASN A 71 1.97 -13.99 -0.65
N LEU A 72 1.01 -14.50 -1.44
CA LEU A 72 1.31 -15.22 -2.68
C LEU A 72 1.51 -14.27 -3.87
N SER A 73 1.00 -13.03 -3.78
CA SER A 73 1.24 -12.00 -4.78
C SER A 73 1.28 -10.61 -4.16
N ILE A 74 2.10 -9.73 -4.73
CA ILE A 74 2.16 -8.29 -4.41
C ILE A 74 2.26 -7.51 -5.71
N GLY A 75 1.42 -6.48 -5.83
CA GLY A 75 1.41 -5.52 -6.92
C GLY A 75 1.60 -4.09 -6.41
N ILE A 76 2.46 -3.33 -7.06
CA ILE A 76 2.68 -1.89 -6.83
C ILE A 76 2.11 -1.14 -8.04
N ILE A 77 1.22 -0.18 -7.81
CA ILE A 77 0.49 0.52 -8.88
C ILE A 77 0.74 2.02 -8.77
N GLY A 78 1.36 2.62 -9.79
CA GLY A 78 1.48 4.06 -9.97
C GLY A 78 2.15 4.82 -8.82
N TYR A 79 3.01 4.14 -8.04
CA TYR A 79 3.68 4.76 -6.90
C TYR A 79 5.09 5.18 -7.28
N SER A 80 5.39 6.48 -7.15
CA SER A 80 6.68 7.04 -7.58
C SER A 80 7.82 6.79 -6.59
N LEU A 81 7.51 6.35 -5.36
CA LEU A 81 8.44 6.17 -4.24
C LEU A 81 9.44 7.33 -4.08
N PRO A 82 8.96 8.52 -3.69
CA PRO A 82 9.79 9.72 -3.64
C PRO A 82 10.94 9.59 -2.64
N ILE A 83 12.09 10.18 -3.00
CA ILE A 83 13.34 10.07 -2.22
C ILE A 83 13.23 10.67 -0.82
N TYR A 84 12.40 11.70 -0.67
CA TYR A 84 12.22 12.40 0.60
C TYR A 84 11.32 11.66 1.60
N ASP A 85 10.60 10.61 1.19
CA ASP A 85 9.75 9.82 2.09
C ASP A 85 10.51 8.60 2.61
N SER A 86 11.35 8.84 3.62
CA SER A 86 12.16 7.78 4.24
C SER A 86 11.32 6.71 4.93
N TYR A 87 10.13 7.05 5.44
CA TYR A 87 9.28 6.12 6.16
C TYR A 87 8.62 5.14 5.21
N VAL A 88 7.96 5.63 4.16
CA VAL A 88 7.35 4.75 3.17
C VAL A 88 8.42 3.89 2.51
N ARG A 89 9.60 4.45 2.22
CA ARG A 89 10.71 3.69 1.68
C ARG A 89 11.13 2.52 2.58
N GLN A 90 11.21 2.73 3.89
CA GLN A 90 11.54 1.66 4.83
C GLN A 90 10.47 0.57 4.85
N VAL A 91 9.19 0.94 4.91
CA VAL A 91 8.10 -0.05 4.91
C VAL A 91 8.00 -0.79 3.58
N MET A 92 8.17 -0.11 2.46
CA MET A 92 8.21 -0.74 1.14
C MET A 92 9.39 -1.71 1.02
N TYR A 93 10.55 -1.33 1.55
CA TYR A 93 11.70 -2.22 1.64
C TYR A 93 11.36 -3.47 2.43
N ASP A 94 10.81 -3.33 3.65
CA ASP A 94 10.49 -4.46 4.52
C ASP A 94 9.45 -5.39 3.87
N ILE A 95 8.36 -4.84 3.33
CA ILE A 95 7.30 -5.62 2.67
C ILE A 95 7.85 -6.38 1.45
N VAL A 96 8.60 -5.70 0.58
CA VAL A 96 9.14 -6.33 -0.64
C VAL A 96 10.19 -7.36 -0.28
N ASN A 97 11.08 -7.07 0.66
CA ASN A 97 12.11 -8.01 1.08
C ASN A 97 11.48 -9.25 1.75
N ASN A 98 10.50 -9.07 2.63
CA ASN A 98 9.76 -10.18 3.22
C ASN A 98 9.08 -11.02 2.13
N PHE A 99 8.47 -10.39 1.14
CA PHE A 99 7.85 -11.11 0.02
C PHE A 99 8.88 -11.87 -0.82
N LEU A 100 10.00 -11.27 -1.20
CA LEU A 100 10.96 -11.90 -2.10
C LEU A 100 11.86 -12.96 -1.44
N GLU A 101 12.05 -12.90 -0.12
CA GLU A 101 13.00 -13.75 0.61
C GLU A 101 12.32 -14.80 1.49
N PHE A 102 11.10 -14.56 1.99
CA PHE A 102 10.39 -15.56 2.79
C PHE A 102 9.79 -16.63 1.89
N GLU A 103 10.33 -17.85 1.93
CA GLU A 103 9.85 -19.03 1.19
C GLU A 103 9.49 -18.69 -0.28
N PRO A 104 10.48 -18.39 -1.15
CA PRO A 104 10.23 -17.97 -2.53
C PRO A 104 9.49 -19.02 -3.36
N ASP A 105 9.64 -20.29 -3.02
CA ASP A 105 8.97 -21.42 -3.68
C ASP A 105 7.66 -21.82 -2.99
N TRP A 106 7.16 -20.99 -2.08
CA TRP A 106 5.95 -21.30 -1.32
C TRP A 106 4.73 -21.45 -2.22
N SER A 107 3.92 -22.46 -1.91
CA SER A 107 2.65 -22.72 -2.57
C SER A 107 1.57 -23.05 -1.56
N PHE A 108 0.34 -22.70 -1.89
CA PHE A 108 -0.84 -22.96 -1.09
C PHE A 108 -2.04 -23.17 -2.00
N GLU A 109 -2.72 -24.32 -1.88
CA GLU A 109 -3.91 -24.68 -2.67
C GLU A 109 -3.73 -24.40 -4.19
N ASP A 110 -2.71 -25.02 -4.78
CA ASP A 110 -2.32 -24.90 -6.20
C ASP A 110 -1.89 -23.49 -6.67
N ARG A 111 -1.80 -22.52 -5.76
CA ARG A 111 -1.27 -21.19 -6.04
C ARG A 111 0.18 -21.14 -5.62
N HIS A 112 1.02 -20.61 -6.51
CA HIS A 112 2.42 -20.38 -6.25
C HIS A 112 2.67 -18.91 -5.96
N LYS A 113 3.69 -18.65 -5.14
CA LYS A 113 4.17 -17.30 -4.95
C LYS A 113 4.63 -16.71 -6.28
N SER A 114 4.04 -15.58 -6.66
CA SER A 114 4.35 -14.89 -7.91
C SER A 114 5.61 -14.06 -7.77
N LYS A 115 6.13 -13.59 -8.91
CA LYS A 115 7.05 -12.46 -8.91
C LYS A 115 6.35 -11.21 -8.37
N LEU A 116 7.16 -10.26 -7.89
CA LEU A 116 6.66 -8.92 -7.56
C LEU A 116 6.23 -8.25 -8.87
N ARG A 117 5.08 -7.57 -8.86
CA ARG A 117 4.59 -6.85 -10.05
C ARG A 117 4.56 -5.36 -9.82
N ILE A 118 5.04 -4.60 -10.80
CA ILE A 118 4.97 -3.14 -10.81
C ILE A 118 4.20 -2.70 -12.04
N LEU A 119 3.10 -2.00 -11.84
CA LEU A 119 2.34 -1.34 -12.89
C LEU A 119 2.59 0.16 -12.76
N ASP A 120 3.19 0.77 -13.77
CA ASP A 120 3.43 2.21 -13.84
C ASP A 120 3.21 2.71 -15.28
N TYR A 121 3.26 4.02 -15.49
CA TYR A 121 3.27 4.63 -16.83
C TYR A 121 4.64 5.26 -17.09
N ARG A 122 5.45 4.59 -17.92
CA ARG A 122 6.82 4.99 -18.26
C ARG A 122 7.03 4.79 -19.75
N THR A 123 7.17 5.89 -20.48
CA THR A 123 7.23 5.91 -21.95
C THR A 123 8.66 6.02 -22.49
N THR A 124 9.60 6.49 -21.68
CA THR A 124 10.99 6.69 -22.09
C THR A 124 11.99 5.83 -21.29
N PRO A 125 13.16 5.48 -21.86
CA PRO A 125 14.20 4.75 -21.12
C PRO A 125 14.69 5.46 -19.86
N ASP A 126 14.69 6.79 -19.85
CA ASP A 126 15.10 7.61 -18.70
C ASP A 126 14.10 7.49 -17.56
N GLU A 127 12.80 7.52 -17.88
CA GLU A 127 11.71 7.29 -16.92
C GLU A 127 11.77 5.88 -16.30
N VAL A 128 12.10 4.86 -17.10
CA VAL A 128 12.30 3.49 -16.59
C VAL A 128 13.53 3.41 -15.68
N SER A 129 14.61 4.12 -16.04
CA SER A 129 15.83 4.17 -15.24
C SER A 129 15.60 4.87 -13.90
N GLU A 130 14.81 5.96 -13.90
CA GLU A 130 14.38 6.66 -12.69
C GLU A 130 13.56 5.74 -11.77
N LEU A 131 12.57 5.03 -12.33
CA LEU A 131 11.78 4.04 -11.58
C LEU A 131 12.70 3.01 -10.91
N LYS A 132 13.64 2.43 -11.67
CA LYS A 132 14.60 1.46 -11.13
C LYS A 132 15.50 2.05 -10.05
N ALA A 133 15.90 3.31 -10.18
CA ALA A 133 16.70 4.00 -9.18
C ALA A 133 15.94 4.23 -7.86
N HIS A 134 14.65 4.58 -7.93
CA HIS A 134 13.81 4.73 -6.74
C HIS A 134 13.60 3.40 -6.02
N TYR A 135 13.46 2.32 -6.79
CA TYR A 135 13.28 0.96 -6.31
C TYR A 135 14.57 0.14 -6.32
N ARG A 136 15.73 0.76 -6.12
CA ARG A 136 17.05 0.08 -6.19
C ARG A 136 17.24 -1.10 -5.23
N PHE A 137 16.38 -1.24 -4.23
CA PHE A 137 16.39 -2.34 -3.28
C PHE A 137 15.64 -3.58 -3.77
N ILE A 138 14.90 -3.47 -4.88
CA ILE A 138 14.16 -4.57 -5.48
C ILE A 138 15.12 -5.46 -6.28
N ASP A 139 15.00 -6.78 -6.11
CA ASP A 139 15.58 -7.74 -7.03
C ASP A 139 14.77 -7.77 -8.33
N TRP A 140 15.29 -7.13 -9.37
CA TRP A 140 14.66 -7.05 -10.68
C TRP A 140 14.61 -8.39 -11.43
N THR A 141 15.34 -9.42 -10.98
CA THR A 141 15.22 -10.77 -11.54
C THR A 141 13.96 -11.50 -11.04
N LYS A 142 13.46 -11.11 -9.86
CA LYS A 142 12.23 -11.62 -9.22
C LYS A 142 11.04 -10.67 -9.41
N THR A 143 11.13 -9.70 -10.31
CA THR A 143 10.13 -8.64 -10.51
C THR A 143 9.74 -8.50 -11.98
N GLU A 144 8.46 -8.26 -12.24
CA GLU A 144 7.93 -7.97 -13.58
C GLU A 144 7.27 -6.59 -13.61
N CYS A 145 7.31 -5.94 -14.77
CA CYS A 145 6.81 -4.59 -14.95
C CYS A 145 5.82 -4.50 -16.11
N TRP A 146 4.74 -3.75 -15.89
CA TRP A 146 3.85 -3.24 -16.91
C TRP A 146 3.98 -1.72 -16.94
N LEU A 147 4.47 -1.16 -18.05
CA LEU A 147 4.87 0.26 -18.13
C LEU A 147 3.96 1.10 -19.04
N GLU A 148 2.90 0.49 -19.57
CA GLU A 148 1.93 1.14 -20.47
C GLU A 148 0.81 1.87 -19.71
N GLY A 149 0.90 1.92 -18.37
CA GLY A 149 -0.09 2.56 -17.51
C GLY A 149 -1.25 1.63 -17.15
N LEU A 150 -2.25 2.20 -16.47
CA LEU A 150 -3.43 1.47 -16.00
C LEU A 150 -4.47 1.33 -17.12
N THR A 151 -4.23 0.39 -18.02
CA THR A 151 -5.20 -0.07 -19.04
C THR A 151 -5.99 -1.28 -18.53
N GLU A 152 -6.99 -1.72 -19.28
CA GLU A 152 -7.72 -2.97 -18.99
C GLU A 152 -6.76 -4.17 -18.98
N GLU A 153 -5.85 -4.24 -19.95
CA GLU A 153 -4.83 -5.27 -20.03
C GLU A 153 -3.84 -5.21 -18.86
N GLY A 154 -3.45 -4.00 -18.44
CA GLY A 154 -2.59 -3.80 -17.26
C GLY A 154 -3.27 -4.23 -15.96
N ALA A 155 -4.56 -3.93 -15.83
CA ALA A 155 -5.37 -4.35 -14.68
C ALA A 155 -5.51 -5.89 -14.63
N ASP A 156 -5.80 -6.52 -15.76
CA ASP A 156 -5.83 -7.97 -15.86
C ASP A 156 -4.46 -8.59 -15.58
N TRP A 157 -3.39 -8.00 -16.11
CA TRP A 157 -2.02 -8.47 -15.90
C TRP A 157 -1.64 -8.47 -14.42
N ILE A 158 -1.97 -7.41 -13.67
CA ILE A 158 -1.56 -7.31 -12.26
C ILE A 158 -2.37 -8.24 -11.35
N LEU A 159 -3.60 -8.60 -11.73
CA LEU A 159 -4.50 -9.46 -10.95
C LEU A 159 -4.26 -10.97 -11.13
N ARG A 160 -3.46 -11.40 -12.12
CA ARG A 160 -3.18 -12.81 -12.43
C ARG A 160 -2.45 -13.57 -11.33
#